data_AF-A0A3L7YG63-F1
#
_entry.id   AF-A0A3L7YG63-F1
#
_cell.length_a   1.000
_cell.length_b   1.000
_cell.length_c   1.000
_cell.angle_alpha   90.00
_cell.angle_beta   90.00
_cell.angle_gamma   90.00
#
_symmetry.space_group_name_H-M   'P 1'
#
loop_
_entity.id
_entity.type
_entity.pdbx_description
1 polymer ?
#
loop_
_entity_poly.entity_id
_entity_poly.type
_entity_poly.pdbx_seq_one_letter_code
_entity_poly.pdbx_strand_id
1 'polypeptide(L)' 'MLTNWVDVLENLPDGHWLCGEIERDVRAQLEGREWVCTPSQALRRAACLAELARMRLSAGHAADAATLEPVYMQAPLGA' A
#
# COMPACT_ATOMS: atom_id res chain seq x y z
N MET A 1 15.72 1.84 -3.13
CA MET A 1 15.93 0.53 -2.49
C MET A 1 15.36 0.67 -1.10
N LEU A 2 14.20 0.07 -0.84
CA LEU A 2 13.62 0.01 0.52
C LEU A 2 13.62 -1.48 0.86
N THR A 3 14.68 -1.90 1.54
CA THR A 3 15.04 -3.32 1.71
C THR A 3 14.62 -3.82 3.08
N ASN A 4 14.65 -2.94 4.08
CA ASN A 4 14.25 -3.26 5.44
C ASN A 4 13.32 -2.16 6.01
N TRP A 5 12.64 -2.48 7.10
CA TRP A 5 11.72 -1.55 7.76
C TRP A 5 12.41 -0.29 8.31
N VAL A 6 13.68 -0.37 8.72
CA VAL A 6 14.44 0.79 9.18
C VAL A 6 14.56 1.83 8.06
N ASP A 7 14.96 1.40 6.85
CA ASP A 7 15.08 2.27 5.68
C ASP A 7 13.74 2.93 5.33
N VAL A 8 12.64 2.18 5.42
CA VAL A 8 11.27 2.69 5.16
C VAL A 8 10.92 3.79 6.15
N LEU A 9 11.22 3.60 7.43
CA LEU A 9 10.85 4.53 8.48
C LEU A 9 11.74 5.79 8.49
N GLU A 10 13.01 5.65 8.13
CA GLU A 10 13.96 6.76 8.04
C GLU A 10 13.72 7.64 6.79
N ASN A 11 13.19 7.05 5.71
CA ASN A 11 12.99 7.75 4.44
C ASN A 11 11.51 8.03 4.12
N LEU A 12 10.59 7.74 5.03
CA LEU A 12 9.18 8.06 4.81
C LEU A 12 9.01 9.58 4.83
N PRO A 13 8.53 10.21 3.75
CA PRO A 13 8.32 11.66 3.76
C PRO A 13 7.17 12.00 4.71
N ASP A 14 7.20 13.21 5.27
CA ASP A 14 6.14 13.69 6.15
C ASP A 14 4.76 13.65 5.45
N GLY A 15 3.71 13.45 6.22
CA GLY A 15 2.32 13.42 5.73
C GLY A 15 1.88 12.15 5.02
N HIS A 16 2.70 11.09 5.04
CA HIS A 16 2.37 9.80 4.43
C HIS A 16 1.72 8.85 5.43
N TRP A 17 0.83 7.98 4.94
CA TRP A 17 0.21 6.92 5.74
C TRP A 17 0.81 5.57 5.39
N LEU A 18 1.12 4.77 6.41
CA LEU A 18 1.58 3.40 6.25
C LEU A 18 0.40 2.44 6.46
N CYS A 19 0.05 1.67 5.42
CA CYS A 19 -1.11 0.79 5.41
C CYS A 19 -0.80 -0.53 4.68
N GLY A 20 -1.60 -1.56 4.94
CA GLY A 20 -1.43 -2.91 4.38
C GLY A 20 -1.12 -3.96 5.45
N GLU A 21 -0.69 -5.14 5.00
CA GLU A 21 -0.24 -6.21 5.88
C GLU A 21 1.18 -5.89 6.37
N ILE A 22 1.31 -5.78 7.69
CA ILE A 22 2.57 -5.49 8.38
C ILE A 22 2.76 -6.62 9.39
N GLU A 23 3.93 -7.26 9.36
CA GLU A 23 4.29 -8.33 10.29
C GLU A 23 4.15 -7.87 11.74
N ARG A 24 3.75 -8.80 12.62
CA ARG A 24 3.41 -8.50 14.01
C ARG A 24 4.55 -7.79 14.76
N ASP A 25 5.77 -8.27 14.59
CA ASP A 25 6.94 -7.76 15.33
C ASP A 25 7.29 -6.34 14.89
N VAL A 26 7.15 -6.05 13.60
CA VAL A 26 7.32 -4.71 13.04
C VAL A 26 6.18 -3.80 13.50
N ARG A 27 4.94 -4.31 13.49
CA ARG A 27 3.78 -3.53 13.95
C ARG A 27 3.94 -3.10 15.41
N ALA A 28 4.50 -3.95 16.27
CA ALA A 28 4.81 -3.60 17.66
C ALA A 28 5.79 -2.42 17.76
N GLN A 29 6.79 -2.35 16.88
CA GLN A 29 7.74 -1.22 16.81
C GLN A 29 7.10 0.09 16.29
N LEU A 30 5.93 -0.01 15.67
CA LEU A 30 5.20 1.09 15.05
C LEU A 30 3.97 1.53 15.86
N GLU A 31 3.70 0.89 17.00
CA GLU A 31 2.58 1.25 17.87
C GLU A 31 2.69 2.71 18.35
N GLY A 32 1.54 3.39 18.40
CA GLY A 32 1.45 4.80 18.82
C GLY A 32 1.81 5.82 17.75
N ARG A 33 2.26 5.42 16.56
CA ARG A 33 2.49 6.35 15.44
C ARG A 33 1.18 6.67 14.72
N GLU A 34 0.81 7.95 14.69
CA GLU A 34 -0.49 8.42 14.16
C GLU A 34 -0.70 8.12 12.66
N TRP A 35 0.39 7.99 11.91
CA TRP A 35 0.36 7.74 10.47
C TRP A 35 0.32 6.24 10.10
N VAL A 36 0.28 5.34 11.09
CA VAL A 36 0.14 3.91 10.85
C VAL A 36 -1.34 3.54 10.90
N CYS A 37 -1.87 3.07 9.77
CA CYS A 37 -3.24 2.58 9.68
C CYS A 37 -3.50 1.48 10.73
N THR A 38 -4.59 1.61 11.49
CA THR A 38 -5.11 0.50 12.30
C THR A 38 -5.46 -0.69 11.41
N PRO A 39 -5.54 -1.93 11.94
CA PRO A 39 -5.92 -3.08 11.14
C PRO A 39 -7.24 -2.88 10.36
N SER A 40 -8.23 -2.21 10.97
CA SER A 40 -9.51 -1.91 10.32
C SER A 40 -9.39 -0.83 9.23
N GLN A 41 -8.46 0.11 9.37
CA GLN A 41 -8.16 1.13 8.35
C GLN A 41 -7.31 0.57 7.19
N ALA A 42 -6.45 -0.41 7.46
CA ALA A 42 -5.55 -1.03 6.48
C ALA A 42 -6.27 -1.94 5.47
N LEU A 43 -7.55 -2.26 5.71
CA LEU A 43 -8.34 -3.08 4.80
C LEU A 43 -8.66 -2.33 3.50
N ARG A 44 -8.40 -2.97 2.37
CA ARG A 44 -8.91 -2.53 1.06
C ARG A 44 -10.42 -2.75 1.02
N ARG A 45 -11.18 -1.75 1.49
CA ARG A 45 -12.64 -1.81 1.51
C ARG A 45 -13.17 -1.92 0.08
N ALA A 46 -14.07 -2.89 -0.16
CA ALA A 46 -14.68 -3.11 -1.48
C ALA A 46 -15.31 -1.83 -2.05
N ALA A 47 -15.95 -1.02 -1.19
CA ALA A 47 -16.51 0.27 -1.58
C ALA A 47 -15.45 1.26 -2.12
N CYS A 48 -14.24 1.28 -1.56
CA CYS A 48 -13.14 2.11 -2.07
C CYS A 48 -12.70 1.65 -3.46
N LEU A 49 -12.57 0.33 -3.66
CA LEU A 49 -12.23 -0.24 -4.96
C LEU A 49 -13.30 0.06 -6.02
N ALA A 50 -14.58 -0.03 -5.65
CA ALA A 50 -15.70 0.31 -6.53
C ALA A 50 -15.68 1.79 -6.94
N GLU A 51 -15.42 2.70 -6.01
CA GLU A 51 -15.34 4.13 -6.30
C GLU A 51 -14.14 4.46 -7.21
N LEU A 52 -12.97 3.86 -6.95
CA LEU A 52 -11.80 4.00 -7.83
C LEU A 52 -12.09 3.49 -9.24
N ALA A 53 -12.80 2.36 -9.37
CA ALA A 53 -13.23 1.83 -10.66
C ALA A 53 -14.20 2.79 -11.38
N ARG A 54 -15.18 3.34 -10.65
CA ARG A 54 -16.13 4.35 -11.18
C ARG A 54 -15.41 5.58 -11.70
N MET A 55 -14.46 6.13 -10.92
CA MET A 55 -13.66 7.28 -11.32
C MET A 55 -12.88 7.01 -12.61
N ARG A 56 -12.18 5.88 -12.68
CA ARG A 56 -11.40 5.49 -13.88
C ARG A 56 -12.30 5.29 -15.10
N LEU A 57 -13.44 4.63 -14.95
CA LEU A 57 -14.39 4.43 -16.03
C LEU A 57 -14.93 5.76 -16.55
N SER A 58 -15.30 6.69 -15.65
CA SER A 58 -15.79 8.02 -16.03
C SER A 58 -14.75 8.88 -16.77
N ALA A 59 -13.46 8.60 -16.55
CA ALA A 59 -12.34 9.24 -17.25
C ALA A 59 -11.97 8.55 -18.58
N GLY A 60 -12.71 7.51 -19.00
CA GLY A 60 -12.39 6.74 -20.21
C GLY A 60 -11.21 5.77 -20.05
N HIS A 61 -10.72 5.54 -18.83
CA HIS A 61 -9.62 4.62 -18.53
C HIS A 61 -10.10 3.20 -18.22
N ALA A 62 -11.09 2.71 -18.97
CA ALA A 62 -11.51 1.32 -18.85
C ALA A 62 -10.40 0.40 -19.37
N ALA A 63 -10.00 -0.59 -18.58
CA ALA A 63 -8.98 -1.56 -18.97
C ALA A 63 -9.59 -2.69 -19.80
N ASP A 64 -8.88 -3.14 -20.84
CA ASP A 64 -9.19 -4.39 -21.53
C ASP A 64 -8.66 -5.56 -20.71
N ALA A 65 -9.57 -6.46 -20.30
CA ALA A 65 -9.26 -7.62 -19.49
C ALA A 65 -8.21 -8.54 -20.14
N ALA A 66 -8.14 -8.59 -21.48
CA ALA A 66 -7.15 -9.39 -22.20
C ALA A 66 -5.73 -8.81 -22.12
N THR A 67 -5.59 -7.54 -21.74
CA THR A 67 -4.32 -6.80 -21.68
C THR A 67 -3.84 -6.53 -20.25
N LEU A 68 -4.61 -6.94 -19.25
CA LEU A 68 -4.25 -6.72 -17.85
C LEU A 68 -3.08 -7.62 -17.45
N GLU A 69 -2.01 -7.00 -16.96
CA GLU A 69 -0.84 -7.69 -16.43
C GLU A 69 -0.65 -7.37 -14.94
N PRO A 70 -0.34 -8.37 -14.09
CA PRO A 70 0.03 -8.11 -12.71
C PRO A 70 1.32 -7.27 -12.62
N VAL A 71 1.35 -6.32 -11.69
CA VAL A 71 2.59 -5.62 -11.34
C VAL A 71 3.41 -6.52 -10.42
N TYR A 72 4.41 -7.21 -10.98
CA TYR A 72 5.38 -7.96 -10.19
C TYR A 72 6.42 -7.00 -9.62
N MET A 73 6.37 -6.78 -8.31
CA MET A 73 7.43 -6.06 -7.61
C MET A 73 8.68 -6.94 -7.59
N GLN A 74 9.81 -6.42 -8.08
CA GLN A 74 11.09 -7.09 -7.93
C GLN A 74 11.42 -7.19 -6.44
N ALA A 75 11.89 -8.36 -5.98
CA ALA A 75 12.45 -8.48 -4.66
C ALA A 75 13.59 -7.44 -4.50
N PRO A 76 13.70 -6.77 -3.34
CA PRO A 76 14.80 -5.86 -3.11
C PRO A 76 16.14 -6.60 -3.34
N LEU A 77 17.05 -6.01 -4.12
CA LEU A 77 18.37 -6.59 -4.36
C LEU A 77 19.19 -6.51 -3.05
N GLY A 78 19.41 -7.65 -2.39
CA GLY A 78 20.33 -7.79 -1.25
C GLY A 78 19.64 -8.24 0.04
N ALA A 79 19.86 -9.50 0.40
CA ALA A 79 19.69 -10.05 1.74
C ALA A 79 21.07 -10.23 2.38
#